data_AF-H0TRC4-F1
#
_entry.id   AF-H0TRC4-F1
#
_cell.length_a   1.000
_cell.length_b   1.000
_cell.length_c   1.000
_cell.angle_alpha   90.00
_cell.angle_beta   90.00
_cell.angle_gamma   90.00
#
_symmetry.space_group_name_H-M   'P 1'
#
loop_
_entity.id
_entity.type
_entity.pdbx_description
1 polymer ?
#
loop_
_entity_poly.entity_id
_entity_poly.type
_entity_poly.pdbx_seq_one_letter_code
_entity_poly.pdbx_strand_id
1 'polypeptide(L)'
;MSNKARDIFIVGLRNAHAMEIQARELMERQSERLDDYPDVKTKVQAHLQETNEQLKRLEQCLSACGESTSSLKDTTQSAMANLQAMGHSMAGDEILKNTFANNAFENFEIAAYKSLLTLCQAAGMAEARAPLEQSLKEEERMAEWVACRAGHPRLSCS
;
A
#
# COMPACT_ATOMS: atom_id res chain seq x y z
N MET A 1 8.92 -10.00 27.20
CA MET A 1 8.79 -10.32 25.76
C MET A 1 7.78 -9.43 25.04
N SER A 2 6.67 -9.03 25.68
CA SER A 2 5.65 -8.12 25.12
C SER A 2 6.20 -6.79 24.55
N ASN A 3 7.16 -6.13 25.21
CA ASN A 3 7.72 -4.86 24.69
C ASN A 3 8.41 -5.02 23.32
N LYS A 4 9.21 -6.07 23.11
CA LYS A 4 9.90 -6.26 21.82
C LYS A 4 8.94 -6.53 20.67
N ALA A 5 7.87 -7.30 20.91
CA ALA A 5 6.85 -7.55 19.89
C ALA A 5 6.06 -6.27 19.55
N ARG A 6 5.71 -5.47 20.57
CA ARG A 6 5.07 -4.16 20.39
C ARG A 6 5.96 -3.18 19.63
N ASP A 7 7.25 -3.10 19.95
CA ASP A 7 8.19 -2.20 19.26
C ASP A 7 8.34 -2.56 17.78
N ILE A 8 8.47 -3.87 17.47
CA ILE A 8 8.50 -4.35 16.07
C ILE A 8 7.20 -4.04 15.35
N PHE A 9 6.05 -4.22 16.02
CA PHE A 9 4.74 -3.90 15.44
C PHE A 9 4.61 -2.40 15.12
N ILE A 10 5.04 -1.52 16.03
CA ILE A 10 5.05 -0.06 15.79
C ILE A 10 5.95 0.30 14.61
N VAL A 11 7.15 -0.27 14.53
CA VAL A 11 8.05 -0.07 13.37
C VAL A 11 7.38 -0.57 12.09
N GLY A 12 6.67 -1.70 12.15
CA GLY A 12 5.87 -2.19 11.03
C GLY A 12 4.80 -1.20 10.59
N LEU A 13 3.98 -0.69 11.52
CA LEU A 13 2.93 0.28 11.23
C LEU A 13 3.50 1.56 10.60
N ARG A 14 4.66 2.00 11.10
CA ARG A 14 5.40 3.15 10.58
C ARG A 14 5.86 2.94 9.13
N ASN A 15 6.42 1.76 8.84
CA ASN A 15 6.86 1.41 7.50
C ASN A 15 5.69 1.29 6.53
N ALA A 16 4.56 0.69 6.97
CA ALA A 16 3.35 0.61 6.17
C ALA A 16 2.78 2.01 5.88
N HIS A 17 2.76 2.92 6.86
CA HIS A 17 2.29 4.29 6.62
C HIS A 17 3.15 5.03 5.58
N ALA A 18 4.47 4.87 5.64
CA ALA A 18 5.38 5.42 4.64
C ALA A 18 5.21 4.76 3.25
N MET A 19 4.87 3.48 3.20
CA MET A 19 4.54 2.76 1.95
C MET A 19 3.26 3.34 1.33
N GLU A 20 2.19 3.51 2.11
CA GLU A 20 0.91 4.05 1.64
C GLU A 20 1.01 5.51 1.16
N ILE A 21 1.84 6.35 1.80
CA ILE A 21 2.10 7.71 1.30
C ILE A 21 2.69 7.65 -0.12
N GLN A 22 3.61 6.72 -0.37
CA GLN A 22 4.22 6.56 -1.68
C GLN A 22 3.24 5.98 -2.70
N ALA A 23 2.42 5.01 -2.30
CA ALA A 23 1.33 4.46 -3.10
C ALA A 23 0.41 5.57 -3.60
N ARG A 24 -0.05 6.41 -2.67
CA ARG A 24 -0.90 7.57 -2.94
C ARG A 24 -0.27 8.53 -3.95
N GLU A 25 0.96 8.97 -3.70
CA GLU A 25 1.65 9.91 -4.60
C GLU A 25 1.90 9.32 -5.99
N LEU A 26 2.20 8.02 -6.08
CA LEU A 26 2.37 7.33 -7.36
C LEU A 26 1.04 7.31 -8.12
N MET A 27 -0.06 6.93 -7.46
CA MET A 27 -1.38 6.88 -8.06
C MET A 27 -1.91 8.25 -8.50
N GLU A 28 -1.66 9.31 -7.72
CA GLU A 28 -2.01 10.68 -8.11
C GLU A 28 -1.36 11.03 -9.46
N ARG A 29 -0.04 10.83 -9.59
CA ARG A 29 0.70 11.06 -10.84
C ARG A 29 0.25 10.14 -11.98
N GLN A 30 -0.07 8.87 -11.69
CA GLN A 30 -0.58 7.95 -12.70
C GLN A 30 -1.96 8.41 -13.22
N SER A 31 -2.86 8.85 -12.34
CA SER A 31 -4.22 9.24 -12.69
C SER A 31 -4.28 10.41 -13.68
N GLU A 32 -3.30 11.32 -13.62
CA GLU A 32 -3.16 12.47 -14.53
C GLU A 32 -2.80 12.05 -15.97
N ARG A 33 -2.28 10.83 -16.16
CA ARG A 33 -1.75 10.34 -17.44
C ARG A 33 -2.62 9.26 -18.08
N LEU A 34 -3.77 8.95 -17.48
CA LEU A 34 -4.66 7.84 -17.88
C LEU A 34 -5.90 8.30 -18.68
N ASP A 35 -5.86 9.47 -19.32
CA ASP A 35 -7.00 10.01 -20.08
C ASP A 35 -7.47 9.09 -21.22
N ASP A 36 -6.55 8.36 -21.85
CA ASP A 36 -6.86 7.36 -22.89
C ASP A 36 -7.39 6.02 -22.33
N TYR A 37 -7.45 5.87 -21.00
CA TYR A 37 -7.84 4.64 -20.30
C TYR A 37 -8.84 4.93 -19.17
N PRO A 38 -10.06 5.39 -19.48
CA PRO A 38 -11.03 5.88 -18.48
C PRO A 38 -11.35 4.84 -17.40
N ASP A 39 -11.50 3.56 -17.77
CA ASP A 39 -11.76 2.49 -16.79
C ASP A 39 -10.59 2.29 -15.80
N VAL A 40 -9.36 2.42 -16.29
CA VAL A 40 -8.15 2.34 -15.45
C VAL A 40 -8.07 3.56 -14.55
N LYS A 41 -8.33 4.76 -15.11
CA LYS A 41 -8.35 6.01 -14.36
C LYS A 41 -9.36 5.97 -13.22
N THR A 42 -10.59 5.51 -13.49
CA THR A 42 -11.63 5.36 -12.46
C THR A 42 -11.20 4.36 -11.38
N LYS A 43 -10.60 3.23 -11.75
CA LYS A 43 -10.12 2.25 -10.77
C LYS A 43 -8.99 2.81 -9.90
N VAL A 44 -8.00 3.47 -10.50
CA VAL A 44 -6.89 4.12 -9.79
C VAL A 44 -7.41 5.21 -8.85
N GLN A 45 -8.40 6.01 -9.27
CA GLN A 45 -9.01 7.02 -8.39
C GLN A 45 -9.80 6.41 -7.23
N ALA A 46 -10.49 5.29 -7.47
CA ALA A 46 -11.16 4.55 -6.40
C ALA A 46 -10.14 3.97 -5.40
N HIS A 47 -9.04 3.41 -5.92
CA HIS A 47 -7.99 2.86 -5.07
C HIS A 47 -7.25 3.95 -4.29
N LEU A 48 -7.01 5.12 -4.89
CA LEU A 48 -6.50 6.30 -4.21
C LEU A 48 -7.37 6.73 -3.00
N GLN A 49 -8.69 6.58 -3.10
CA GLN A 49 -9.58 6.81 -1.95
C GLN A 49 -9.41 5.73 -0.88
N GLU A 50 -9.32 4.45 -1.27
CA GLU A 50 -9.03 3.34 -0.35
C GLU A 50 -7.71 3.59 0.39
N THR A 51 -6.62 3.92 -0.31
CA THR A 51 -5.31 4.28 0.26
C THR A 51 -5.36 5.44 1.25
N ASN A 52 -6.18 6.47 0.99
CA ASN A 52 -6.37 7.55 1.95
C ASN A 52 -7.07 7.07 3.24
N GLU A 53 -8.00 6.11 3.14
CA GLU A 53 -8.62 5.49 4.32
C GLU A 53 -7.66 4.54 5.04
N GLN A 54 -6.81 3.83 4.31
CA GLN A 54 -5.76 2.96 4.86
C GLN A 54 -4.75 3.77 5.70
N LEU A 55 -4.31 4.93 5.23
CA LEU A 55 -3.49 5.87 6.00
C LEU A 55 -4.14 6.25 7.33
N LYS A 56 -5.44 6.57 7.33
CA LYS A 56 -6.19 6.88 8.57
C LYS A 56 -6.24 5.68 9.51
N ARG A 57 -6.44 4.47 8.98
CA ARG A 57 -6.45 3.24 9.79
C ARG A 57 -5.08 2.96 10.42
N LEU A 58 -3.99 3.17 9.68
CA LEU A 58 -2.63 3.04 10.20
C LEU A 58 -2.34 4.08 11.29
N GLU A 59 -2.78 5.31 11.11
CA GLU A 59 -2.71 6.38 12.11
C GLU A 59 -3.50 6.04 13.39
N GLN A 60 -4.69 5.47 13.24
CA GLN A 60 -5.48 4.95 14.36
C GLN A 60 -4.75 3.82 15.09
N CYS A 61 -4.14 2.88 14.36
CA CYS A 61 -3.36 1.79 14.95
C CYS A 61 -2.13 2.30 15.71
N LEU A 62 -1.41 3.28 15.16
CA LEU A 62 -0.29 3.94 15.85
C LEU A 62 -0.77 4.66 17.11
N SER A 63 -1.89 5.39 17.02
CA SER A 63 -2.48 6.11 18.16
C SER A 63 -2.92 5.15 19.28
N ALA A 64 -3.48 3.99 18.94
CA ALA A 64 -3.81 2.93 19.89
C ALA A 64 -2.57 2.36 20.58
N CYS A 65 -1.41 2.41 19.92
CA CYS A 65 -0.13 2.10 20.53
C CYS A 65 0.42 3.25 21.41
N GLY A 66 -0.19 4.44 21.42
CA GLY A 66 0.37 5.63 22.06
C GLY A 66 1.49 6.30 21.26
N GLU A 67 1.56 6.03 19.96
CA GLU A 67 2.55 6.57 19.01
C GLU A 67 1.88 7.53 18.01
N SER A 68 2.68 8.36 17.34
CA SER A 68 2.19 9.26 16.29
C SER A 68 3.04 9.17 15.02
N THR A 69 2.47 9.56 13.89
CA THR A 69 3.17 9.66 12.61
C THR A 69 4.25 10.75 12.59
N SER A 70 4.18 11.75 13.47
CA SER A 70 5.19 12.82 13.58
C SER A 70 6.58 12.32 14.03
N SER A 71 6.67 11.09 14.55
CA SER A 71 7.92 10.41 14.90
C SER A 71 8.58 9.66 13.72
N LEU A 72 7.99 9.72 12.51
CA LEU A 72 8.39 8.93 11.33
C LEU A 72 9.56 9.48 10.51
N LYS A 73 10.04 10.70 10.77
CA LYS A 73 10.99 11.40 9.88
C LYS A 73 12.23 10.58 9.48
N ASP A 74 12.65 9.63 10.31
CA ASP A 74 13.84 8.83 10.08
C ASP A 74 13.59 7.50 9.34
N THR A 75 12.34 7.02 9.23
CA THR A 75 12.00 5.72 8.59
C THR A 75 11.52 5.86 7.15
N THR A 76 11.01 7.05 6.77
CA THR A 76 10.55 7.33 5.40
C THR A 76 11.69 7.24 4.38
N GLN A 77 12.91 7.60 4.77
CA GLN A 77 14.04 7.75 3.84
C GLN A 77 14.56 6.41 3.27
N SER A 78 14.50 5.32 4.04
CA SER A 78 14.97 3.99 3.61
C SER A 78 13.96 3.26 2.72
N ALA A 79 12.66 3.39 2.99
CA ALA A 79 11.60 2.88 2.12
C ALA A 79 11.60 3.60 0.75
N MET A 80 11.81 4.92 0.76
CA MET A 80 11.88 5.75 -0.44
C MET A 80 13.07 5.38 -1.35
N ALA A 81 14.22 5.02 -0.77
CA ALA A 81 15.43 4.68 -1.53
C ALA A 81 15.27 3.38 -2.35
N ASN A 82 14.60 2.36 -1.79
CA ASN A 82 14.38 1.10 -2.50
C ASN A 82 13.38 1.26 -3.66
N LEU A 83 12.40 2.16 -3.54
CA LEU A 83 11.41 2.42 -4.58
C LEU A 83 11.92 3.33 -5.71
N GLN A 84 12.74 4.34 -5.40
CA GLN A 84 13.33 5.23 -6.41
C GLN A 84 14.20 4.47 -7.42
N ALA A 85 14.87 3.40 -6.98
CA ALA A 85 15.62 2.49 -7.83
C ALA A 85 14.73 1.69 -8.80
N MET A 86 13.51 1.32 -8.39
CA MET A 86 12.53 0.70 -9.27
C MET A 86 12.01 1.70 -10.32
N GLY A 87 11.67 2.92 -9.91
CA GLY A 87 11.06 3.93 -10.78
C GLY A 87 11.94 4.42 -11.95
N HIS A 88 13.27 4.46 -11.79
CA HIS A 88 14.19 4.91 -12.85
C HIS A 88 14.36 3.90 -14.00
N SER A 89 13.95 2.64 -13.83
CA SER A 89 14.15 1.58 -14.83
C SER A 89 13.04 1.47 -15.89
N MET A 90 12.00 2.32 -15.82
CA MET A 90 10.70 2.08 -16.47
C MET A 90 10.39 2.90 -17.74
N ALA A 91 11.35 3.56 -18.37
CA ALA A 91 11.11 4.33 -19.60
C ALA A 91 10.98 3.41 -20.85
N GLY A 92 9.79 3.34 -21.46
CA GLY A 92 9.50 2.73 -22.77
C GLY A 92 8.54 1.54 -22.72
N ASP A 93 7.38 1.65 -23.37
CA ASP A 93 6.15 0.84 -23.19
C ASP A 93 5.55 0.90 -21.78
N GLU A 94 5.06 2.10 -21.44
CA GLU A 94 4.61 2.49 -20.10
C GLU A 94 3.45 1.67 -19.56
N ILE A 95 2.47 1.21 -20.36
CA ILE A 95 1.23 0.63 -19.82
C ILE A 95 1.43 -0.78 -19.26
N LEU A 96 2.10 -1.66 -20.01
CA LEU A 96 2.40 -3.03 -19.55
C LEU A 96 3.40 -3.01 -18.39
N LYS A 97 4.41 -2.13 -18.45
CA LYS A 97 5.35 -1.95 -17.34
C LYS A 97 4.67 -1.39 -16.10
N ASN A 98 3.75 -0.42 -16.25
CA ASN A 98 2.94 0.12 -15.16
C ASN A 98 2.03 -0.96 -14.56
N THR A 99 1.48 -1.87 -15.38
CA THR A 99 0.67 -3.00 -14.88
C THR A 99 1.50 -3.99 -14.05
N PHE A 100 2.71 -4.36 -14.48
CA PHE A 100 3.58 -5.24 -13.70
C PHE A 100 4.11 -4.59 -12.42
N ALA A 101 4.49 -3.31 -12.50
CA ALA A 101 4.94 -2.57 -11.32
C ALA A 101 3.81 -2.38 -10.30
N ASN A 102 2.61 -2.02 -10.76
CA ASN A 102 1.43 -1.95 -9.89
C ASN A 102 1.16 -3.33 -9.27
N ASN A 103 1.12 -4.42 -10.06
CA ASN A 103 0.90 -5.76 -9.51
C ASN A 103 1.95 -6.15 -8.45
N ALA A 104 3.23 -5.85 -8.69
CA ALA A 104 4.29 -6.11 -7.72
C ALA A 104 4.11 -5.28 -6.44
N PHE A 105 3.67 -4.03 -6.59
CA PHE A 105 3.42 -3.11 -5.49
C PHE A 105 2.22 -3.56 -4.65
N GLU A 106 1.07 -3.88 -5.26
CA GLU A 106 -0.10 -4.43 -4.55
C GLU A 106 0.26 -5.68 -3.74
N ASN A 107 1.05 -6.60 -4.32
CA ASN A 107 1.50 -7.80 -3.62
C ASN A 107 2.46 -7.51 -2.47
N PHE A 108 3.26 -6.44 -2.57
CA PHE A 108 4.09 -5.96 -1.47
C PHE A 108 3.24 -5.41 -0.33
N GLU A 109 2.19 -4.65 -0.63
CA GLU A 109 1.24 -4.12 0.36
C GLU A 109 0.48 -5.26 1.06
N ILE A 110 -0.02 -6.25 0.30
CA ILE A 110 -0.62 -7.48 0.84
C ILE A 110 0.34 -8.18 1.82
N ALA A 111 1.61 -8.32 1.45
CA ALA A 111 2.61 -8.94 2.31
C ALA A 111 2.88 -8.12 3.59
N ALA A 112 2.91 -6.79 3.48
CA ALA A 112 3.06 -5.88 4.61
C ALA A 112 1.88 -6.02 5.58
N TYR A 113 0.63 -5.97 5.11
CA TYR A 113 -0.56 -6.12 5.95
C TYR A 113 -0.66 -7.51 6.59
N LYS A 114 -0.35 -8.60 5.87
CA LYS A 114 -0.27 -9.96 6.46
C LYS A 114 0.79 -10.04 7.57
N SER A 115 1.91 -9.37 7.39
CA SER A 115 2.96 -9.25 8.42
C SER A 115 2.46 -8.46 9.62
N LEU A 116 1.76 -7.35 9.42
CA LEU A 116 1.17 -6.54 10.50
C LEU A 116 0.12 -7.31 11.30
N LEU A 117 -0.72 -8.10 10.65
CA LEU A 117 -1.71 -8.95 11.35
C LEU A 117 -1.03 -10.01 12.22
N THR A 118 0.08 -10.58 11.75
CA THR A 118 0.88 -11.53 12.55
C THR A 118 1.52 -10.82 13.74
N LEU A 119 2.09 -9.64 13.53
CA LEU A 119 2.74 -8.84 14.56
C LEU A 119 1.74 -8.30 15.59
N CYS A 120 0.55 -7.86 15.19
CA CYS A 120 -0.46 -7.30 16.10
C CYS A 120 -0.94 -8.37 17.10
N GLN A 121 -1.07 -9.63 16.65
CA GLN A 121 -1.38 -10.76 17.51
C GLN A 121 -0.25 -11.01 18.53
N ALA A 122 1.01 -11.02 18.08
CA ALA A 122 2.16 -11.20 18.96
C ALA A 122 2.35 -10.04 19.95
N ALA A 123 1.96 -8.83 19.57
CA ALA A 123 2.05 -7.62 20.39
C ALA A 123 0.87 -7.45 21.37
N GLY A 124 -0.19 -8.27 21.26
CA GLY A 124 -1.41 -8.11 22.07
C GLY A 124 -2.30 -6.94 21.65
N MET A 125 -2.11 -6.41 20.44
CA MET A 125 -2.84 -5.26 19.91
C MET A 125 -4.09 -5.71 19.14
N ALA A 126 -5.05 -6.32 19.84
CA ALA A 126 -6.25 -6.89 19.22
C ALA A 126 -7.09 -5.84 18.46
N GLU A 127 -7.13 -4.61 18.95
CA GLU A 127 -7.87 -3.48 18.36
C GLU A 127 -7.36 -3.10 16.96
N ALA A 128 -6.08 -3.38 16.66
CA ALA A 128 -5.50 -3.11 15.34
C ALA A 128 -5.89 -4.15 14.29
N ARG A 129 -6.46 -5.30 14.68
CA ARG A 129 -6.71 -6.40 13.75
C ARG A 129 -7.75 -6.04 12.69
N ALA A 130 -8.91 -5.56 13.11
CA ALA A 130 -10.02 -5.23 12.19
C ALA A 130 -9.64 -4.18 11.13
N PRO A 131 -9.02 -3.03 11.49
CA PRO A 131 -8.60 -2.05 10.48
C PRO A 131 -7.55 -2.61 9.51
N LEU A 132 -6.60 -3.42 9.98
CA LEU A 132 -5.58 -4.05 9.13
C LEU A 132 -6.17 -5.11 8.19
N GLU A 133 -7.14 -5.90 8.64
CA GLU A 133 -7.87 -6.85 7.78
C GLU A 133 -8.70 -6.13 6.72
N GLN A 134 -9.23 -4.95 7.02
CA GLN A 134 -9.96 -4.15 6.06
C GLN A 134 -9.04 -3.64 4.94
N SER A 135 -7.88 -3.06 5.29
CA SER A 135 -6.89 -2.64 4.29
C SER A 135 -6.38 -3.82 3.46
N LEU A 136 -6.06 -4.96 4.10
CA LEU A 136 -5.65 -6.17 3.37
C LEU A 136 -6.65 -6.58 2.29
N LYS A 137 -7.95 -6.56 2.61
CA LYS A 137 -8.99 -6.90 1.63
C LYS A 137 -9.07 -5.91 0.48
N GLU A 138 -8.78 -4.62 0.72
CA GLU A 138 -8.70 -3.60 -0.33
C GLU A 138 -7.56 -3.92 -1.30
N GLU A 139 -6.36 -4.21 -0.78
CA GLU A 139 -5.21 -4.53 -1.64
C GLU A 139 -5.40 -5.85 -2.38
N GLU A 140 -5.99 -6.87 -1.74
CA GLU A 140 -6.28 -8.14 -2.40
C GLU A 140 -7.24 -7.94 -3.59
N ARG A 141 -8.27 -7.08 -3.45
CA ARG A 141 -9.17 -6.75 -4.56
C ARG A 141 -8.48 -5.95 -5.66
N MET A 142 -7.56 -5.07 -5.31
CA MET A 142 -6.81 -4.29 -6.31
C MET A 142 -5.81 -5.19 -7.06
N ALA A 143 -5.06 -6.03 -6.36
CA ALA A 143 -4.16 -7.01 -6.94
C ALA A 143 -4.90 -7.97 -7.91
N GLU A 144 -6.07 -8.48 -7.51
CA GLU A 144 -6.91 -9.32 -8.38
C GLU A 144 -7.32 -8.59 -9.66
N TRP A 145 -7.73 -7.31 -9.52
CA TRP A 145 -8.10 -6.49 -10.67
C TRP A 145 -6.91 -6.23 -11.61
N VAL A 146 -5.73 -5.92 -11.06
CA VAL A 146 -4.51 -5.70 -11.85
C VAL A 146 -4.08 -6.98 -12.55
N ALA A 147 -4.09 -8.12 -11.85
CA ALA A 147 -3.73 -9.42 -12.41
C ALA A 147 -4.66 -9.83 -13.56
N CYS A 148 -5.96 -9.61 -13.40
CA CYS A 148 -6.93 -9.88 -14.45
C CYS A 148 -6.69 -9.02 -15.70
N ARG A 149 -6.34 -7.74 -15.53
CA ARG A 149 -6.02 -6.83 -16.64
C ARG A 149 -4.65 -7.11 -17.29
N ALA A 150 -3.65 -7.57 -16.54
CA ALA A 150 -2.34 -7.94 -17.07
C ALA A 150 -2.42 -9.04 -18.14
N GLY A 151 -3.41 -9.94 -18.03
CA GLY A 151 -3.69 -10.95 -19.06
C GLY A 151 -4.34 -10.39 -20.32
N HIS A 152 -5.07 -9.26 -20.23
CA HIS A 152 -5.86 -8.69 -21.33
C HIS A 152 -5.96 -7.14 -21.26
N PRO A 153 -4.96 -6.40 -21.77
CA PRO A 153 -4.88 -4.93 -21.61
C PRO A 153 -6.03 -4.11 -22.20
N ARG A 154 -6.85 -4.71 -23.08
CA ARG A 154 -7.96 -4.06 -23.81
C ARG A 154 -9.35 -4.62 -23.48
N LEU A 155 -9.46 -5.57 -22.55
CA LEU A 155 -10.74 -6.19 -22.20
C LEU A 155 -11.10 -5.86 -20.75
N SER A 156 -12.39 -5.63 -20.51
CA SER A 156 -12.95 -5.47 -19.18
C SER A 156 -12.99 -6.81 -18.46
N CYS A 157 -12.47 -6.86 -17.23
CA CYS A 157 -12.72 -7.99 -16.34
C CYS A 157 -14.17 -7.90 -15.85
N SER A 158 -14.94 -8.95 -16.15
CA SER A 158 -16.37 -9.09 -15.82
C SER A 158 -16.57 -9.52 -14.38
#